data_AF-A0A7X7P596-F1
#
_entry.id   AF-A0A7X7P596-F1
#
_cell.length_a   1.000
_cell.length_b   1.000
_cell.length_c   1.000
_cell.angle_alpha   90.00
_cell.angle_beta   90.00
_cell.angle_gamma   90.00
#
_symmetry.space_group_name_H-M   'P 1'
#
loop_
_entity.id
_entity.type
_entity.pdbx_description
1 polymer ?
#
loop_
_entity_poly.entity_id
_entity_poly.type
_entity_poly.pdbx_seq_one_letter_code
_entity_poly.pdbx_strand_id
1 'polypeptide(L)' 'MKIILLIIVSIVGLGLSILYLRKNLVRIAEKNKSIDSTGKKVLNYPLTILWYGYLIAFFIGLTVNNLILN' A
#
# COMPACT_ATOMS: atom_id res chain seq x y z
N MET A 1 -11.87 13.03 20.95
CA MET A 1 -10.61 13.58 20.40
C MET A 1 -9.68 12.50 19.83
N LYS A 2 -9.34 11.44 20.59
CA LYS A 2 -8.47 10.34 20.13
C LYS A 2 -8.99 9.57 18.90
N ILE A 3 -10.30 9.27 18.85
CA ILE A 3 -10.93 8.53 17.74
C ILE A 3 -10.89 9.32 16.43
N ILE A 4 -11.21 10.62 16.47
CA ILE A 4 -11.16 11.50 15.29
C ILE A 4 -9.74 11.56 14.71
N LEU A 5 -8.72 11.64 15.57
CA LEU A 5 -7.33 11.59 15.14
C LEU A 5 -6.99 10.26 14.44
N LEU A 6 -7.44 9.13 14.99
CA LEU A 6 -7.23 7.81 14.38
C LEU A 6 -7.90 7.68 13.01
N ILE A 7 -9.10 8.25 12.84
CA ILE A 7 -9.81 8.28 11.55
C ILE A 7 -9.05 9.13 10.53
N ILE A 8 -8.55 10.29 10.92
CA ILE A 8 -7.75 11.14 10.02
C ILE A 8 -6.46 10.41 9.61
N VAL A 9 -5.76 9.80 10.58
CA VAL A 9 -4.54 9.02 10.32
C VAL A 9 -4.84 7.84 9.41
N SER A 10 -5.98 7.16 9.58
CA SER A 10 -6.33 6.00 8.77
C SER A 10 -6.64 6.38 7.32
N ILE A 11 -7.37 7.47 7.10
CA ILE A 11 -7.66 8.00 5.76
C ILE A 11 -6.37 8.44 5.06
N VAL A 12 -5.53 9.22 5.74
CA VAL A 12 -4.25 9.69 5.19
C VAL A 12 -3.33 8.51 4.90
N GLY A 13 -3.22 7.56 5.83
CA GLY A 13 -2.40 6.36 5.68
C GLY A 13 -2.85 5.49 4.51
N LEU A 14 -4.15 5.32 4.32
CA LEU A 14 -4.72 4.61 3.17
C LEU A 14 -4.38 5.31 1.84
N GLY A 15 -4.60 6.63 1.78
CA GLY A 15 -4.28 7.43 0.60
C GLY A 15 -2.80 7.35 0.22
N LEU A 16 -1.90 7.51 1.21
CA LEU A 16 -0.46 7.37 1.00
C LEU A 16 -0.08 5.96 0.53
N SER A 17 -0.66 4.91 1.12
CA SER A 17 -0.38 3.53 0.74
C SER A 17 -0.72 3.27 -0.74
N ILE A 18 -1.87 3.76 -1.20
CA ILE A 18 -2.28 3.64 -2.61
C ILE A 18 -1.35 4.45 -3.53
N LEU A 19 -1.02 5.69 -3.15
CA LEU A 19 -0.13 6.56 -3.93
C LEU A 19 1.28 5.95 -4.08
N TYR A 20 1.85 5.44 -3.00
CA TYR A 20 3.17 4.82 -3.02
C TYR A 20 3.17 3.45 -3.68
N LEU A 21 2.09 2.67 -3.60
CA LEU A 21 1.93 1.45 -4.39
C LEU A 21 2.02 1.78 -5.88
N ARG A 22 1.23 2.75 -6.37
CA ARG A 22 1.28 3.18 -7.77
C ARG A 22 2.68 3.64 -8.18
N LYS A 23 3.32 4.50 -7.39
CA LYS A 23 4.69 4.98 -7.66
C LYS A 23 5.70 3.83 -7.74
N ASN A 24 5.61 2.85 -6.85
CA ASN A 24 6.52 1.70 -6.86
C ASN A 24 6.27 0.76 -8.04
N LEU A 25 5.02 0.51 -8.41
CA LEU A 25 4.69 -0.30 -9.59
C LEU A 25 5.26 0.32 -10.88
N VAL A 26 5.16 1.65 -11.04
CA VAL A 26 5.77 2.37 -12.16
C VAL A 26 7.29 2.23 -12.15
N ARG A 27 7.93 2.47 -11.00
CA ARG A 27 9.39 2.30 -10.87
C ARG A 27 9.86 0.87 -11.15
N ILE A 28 9.10 -0.14 -10.74
CA ILE A 28 9.40 -1.55 -11.06
C ILE A 28 9.25 -1.78 -12.56
N ALA A 29 8.20 -1.25 -13.19
CA ALA A 29 8.00 -1.38 -14.63
C ALA A 29 9.15 -0.72 -15.41
N GLU A 30 9.63 0.45 -14.98
CA GLU A 30 10.79 1.12 -15.55
C GLU A 30 12.07 0.30 -15.35
N LYS A 31 12.34 -0.18 -14.13
CA LYS A 31 13.48 -1.05 -13.82
C LYS A 31 13.46 -2.35 -14.62
N ASN A 32 12.28 -2.90 -14.89
CA ASN A 32 12.14 -4.13 -15.64
C ASN A 32 12.47 -3.97 -17.13
N LYS A 33 12.53 -2.74 -17.67
CA LYS A 33 12.99 -2.48 -19.04
C LYS A 33 14.48 -2.74 -19.23
N SER A 34 15.30 -2.59 -18.19
CA SER A 34 16.75 -2.78 -18.25
C SER A 34 17.23 -4.16 -17.80
N ILE A 35 16.33 -5.02 -17.32
CA ILE A 35 16.63 -6.39 -16.89
C ILE A 35 16.37 -7.34 -18.07
N ASP A 36 17.26 -8.29 -18.35
CA ASP A 36 17.01 -9.32 -19.37
C ASP A 36 16.26 -10.55 -18.83
N SER A 37 16.47 -10.89 -17.56
CA SER A 37 15.87 -12.08 -16.94
C SER A 37 14.40 -11.87 -16.56
N THR A 38 13.50 -12.60 -17.23
CA THR A 38 12.04 -12.59 -16.95
C THR A 38 11.70 -12.96 -15.51
N GLY A 39 12.38 -13.93 -14.91
CA GLY A 39 12.15 -14.32 -13.51
C GLY A 39 12.44 -13.19 -12.53
N LYS A 40 13.54 -12.46 -12.75
CA LYS A 40 13.91 -11.28 -11.94
C LYS A 40 12.93 -10.11 -12.13
N LYS A 41 12.27 -9.99 -13.29
CA LYS A 41 11.24 -8.97 -13.53
C LYS A 41 9.99 -9.21 -12.69
N VAL A 42 9.54 -10.47 -12.64
CA VAL A 42 8.28 -10.84 -11.99
C VAL A 42 8.42 -10.79 -10.46
N LEU A 43 9.55 -11.24 -9.89
CA LEU A 43 9.78 -11.29 -8.44
C LEU A 43 9.69 -9.93 -7.71
N ASN A 44 9.85 -8.82 -8.43
CA ASN A 44 9.76 -7.47 -7.82
C ASN A 44 8.32 -7.04 -7.52
N TYR A 45 7.32 -7.60 -8.22
CA TYR A 45 5.91 -7.24 -8.05
C TYR A 45 5.27 -7.86 -6.79
N PRO A 46 5.43 -9.17 -6.49
CA PRO A 46 4.81 -9.81 -5.33
C PRO A 46 5.15 -9.12 -4.01
N LEU A 47 6.41 -8.78 -3.78
CA LEU A 47 6.82 -8.14 -2.52
C LEU A 47 6.18 -6.76 -2.36
N THR A 48 6.11 -5.99 -3.44
CA THR A 48 5.46 -4.67 -3.46
C THR A 48 3.96 -4.79 -3.22
N ILE A 49 3.30 -5.73 -3.90
CA ILE A 49 1.86 -5.97 -3.75
C ILE A 49 1.54 -6.45 -2.33
N LEU A 50 2.33 -7.39 -1.78
CA LEU A 50 2.16 -7.88 -0.41
C LEU A 50 2.32 -6.76 0.62
N TRP A 51 3.37 -5.94 0.49
CA TRP A 51 3.64 -4.85 1.42
C TRP A 51 2.52 -3.81 1.44
N TYR A 52 2.16 -3.28 0.28
CA TYR A 52 1.11 -2.25 0.22
C TYR A 52 -0.29 -2.83 0.41
N GLY A 53 -0.52 -4.08 0.03
CA GLY A 53 -1.77 -4.80 0.31
C GLY A 53 -2.00 -4.94 1.81
N TYR A 54 -0.97 -5.31 2.56
CA TYR A 54 -1.03 -5.35 4.03
C TYR A 54 -1.32 -3.96 4.63
N LEU A 55 -0.62 -2.91 4.19
CA LEU A 55 -0.85 -1.54 4.68
C LEU A 55 -2.28 -1.06 4.39
N ILE A 56 -2.78 -1.32 3.19
CA ILE A 56 -4.16 -0.98 2.80
C ILE A 56 -5.16 -1.71 3.70
N ALA A 57 -5.00 -3.04 3.88
CA ALA A 57 -5.87 -3.83 4.75
C ALA A 57 -5.82 -3.35 6.21
N PHE A 58 -4.63 -3.01 6.71
CA PHE A 58 -4.43 -2.45 8.04
C PHE A 58 -5.19 -1.13 8.23
N PHE A 59 -5.05 -0.18 7.31
CA PHE A 59 -5.74 1.11 7.42
C PHE A 59 -7.25 1.00 7.22
N ILE A 60 -7.72 0.08 6.37
CA ILE A 60 -9.16 -0.24 6.26
C ILE A 60 -9.66 -0.81 7.59
N GLY A 61 -8.98 -1.79 8.16
CA GLY A 61 -9.34 -2.37 9.46
C GLY A 61 -9.34 -1.33 10.57
N LEU A 62 -8.34 -0.45 10.61
CA LEU A 62 -8.27 0.67 11.55
C LEU A 62 -9.45 1.63 11.37
N THR A 63 -9.82 1.95 10.13
CA THR A 63 -10.95 2.82 9.81
C THR A 63 -12.27 2.21 10.26
N VAL A 64 -12.53 0.95 9.89
CA VAL A 64 -13.76 0.21 10.24
C VAL A 64 -13.88 0.05 11.77
N ASN A 65 -12.80 -0.33 12.45
CA ASN A 65 -12.80 -0.52 13.89
C ASN A 65 -13.13 0.76 14.66
N ASN A 66 -12.62 1.91 14.19
CA ASN A 66 -12.85 3.20 14.86
C ASN A 66 -14.15 3.92 14.43
N LEU A 67 -14.82 3.46 13.37
CA LEU A 67 -16.10 4.04 12.91
C LEU A 67 -17.32 3.21 13.31
N ILE A 68 -17.18 1.89 13.42
CA ILE A 68 -18.33 0.97 13.60
C ILE A 68 -18.32 0.29 14.97
N LEU A 69 -17.15 -0.05 15.49
CA LEU A 69 -17.01 -0.90 16.69
C LEU A 69 -16.75 -0.11 17.98
N ASN A 70 -16.73 1.22 17.91
CA ASN A 70 -16.32 2.14 18.98
C ASN A 70 -17.23 3.36 19.01
#